data_AF-A0A974TI08-F1
#
_entry.id   AF-A0A974TI08-F1
#
_cell.length_a   1.000
_cell.length_b   1.000
_cell.length_c   1.000
_cell.angle_alpha   90.00
_cell.angle_beta   90.00
_cell.angle_gamma   90.00
#
_symmetry.space_group_name_H-M   'P 1'
#
loop_
_entity.id
_entity.type
_entity.pdbx_description
1 polymer ?
#
loop_
_entity_poly.entity_id
_entity_poly.type
_entity_poly.pdbx_seq_one_letter_code
_entity_poly.pdbx_strand_id
1 'polypeptide(L)'
;MSEIRHAQKNISGMHRWQRRSLIRKIVDELHTLRDDELSEGLFDQSDNLDKLIFNACASVTALAETDDAYFGLVLEEFSSLLKTMSDVVRRSAALSAELH
;
A
#
# COMPACT_ATOMS: atom_id res chain seq x y z
N MET A 1 8.68 0.58 -0.21
CA MET A 1 9.18 -0.16 1.00
C MET A 1 10.20 0.60 1.87
N SER A 2 11.27 1.21 1.33
CA SER A 2 12.29 1.89 2.17
C SER A 2 11.76 3.14 2.90
N GLU A 3 10.89 3.93 2.25
CA GLU A 3 10.24 5.10 2.86
C GLU A 3 9.32 4.73 4.03
N ILE A 4 8.51 3.67 3.91
CA ILE A 4 7.64 3.20 5.01
C ILE A 4 8.48 2.79 6.23
N ARG A 5 9.54 1.98 5.99
CA ARG A 5 10.46 1.56 7.06
C ARG A 5 11.18 2.74 7.71
N HIS A 6 11.56 3.75 6.93
CA HIS A 6 12.16 4.96 7.46
C HIS A 6 11.16 5.77 8.29
N ALA A 7 9.93 5.91 7.82
CA ALA A 7 8.85 6.58 8.54
C ALA A 7 8.54 5.87 9.86
N GLN A 8 8.43 4.54 9.87
CA GLN A 8 8.20 3.74 11.07
C GLN A 8 9.26 3.97 12.16
N LYS A 9 10.53 4.20 11.78
CA LYS A 9 11.61 4.51 12.73
C LYS A 9 11.57 5.93 13.27
N ASN A 10 10.84 6.84 12.62
CA ASN A 10 10.88 8.28 12.89
C ASN A 10 9.48 8.88 13.15
N ILE A 11 8.46 8.07 13.45
CA ILE A 11 7.05 8.50 13.55
C ILE A 11 6.90 9.70 14.51
N SER A 12 7.58 9.67 15.65
CA SER A 12 7.53 10.73 16.67
C SER A 12 8.05 12.08 16.19
N GLY A 13 8.89 12.09 15.16
CA GLY A 13 9.38 13.31 14.52
C GLY A 13 8.56 13.74 13.29
N MET A 14 7.54 12.96 12.88
CA MET A 14 6.79 13.26 11.67
C MET A 14 5.67 14.26 11.91
N HIS A 15 5.73 15.37 11.19
CA HIS A 15 4.59 16.28 11.08
C HIS A 15 3.40 15.63 10.36
N ARG A 16 2.19 16.08 10.69
CA ARG A 16 0.93 15.60 10.07
C ARG A 16 0.94 15.68 8.54
N TRP A 17 1.53 16.73 7.97
CA TRP A 17 1.62 16.86 6.51
C TRP A 17 2.55 15.79 5.89
N GLN A 18 3.61 15.38 6.59
CA GLN A 18 4.50 14.29 6.16
C GLN A 18 3.77 12.95 6.23
N ARG A 19 3.00 12.72 7.31
CA ARG A 19 2.12 11.55 7.46
C ARG A 19 1.12 11.45 6.31
N ARG A 20 0.45 12.57 6.00
CA ARG A 20 -0.50 12.67 4.89
C ARG A 20 0.14 12.38 3.54
N SER A 21 1.32 12.96 3.30
CA SER A 21 2.09 12.74 2.07
C SER A 21 2.47 11.27 1.91
N LEU A 22 2.92 10.63 3.00
CA LEU A 22 3.28 9.21 3.00
C LEU A 22 2.08 8.30 2.71
N ILE A 23 0.92 8.52 3.36
CA ILE A 23 -0.27 7.70 3.09
C ILE A 23 -0.70 7.84 1.63
N ARG A 24 -0.65 9.05 1.05
CA ARG A 24 -0.96 9.23 -0.39
C ARG A 24 -0.04 8.41 -1.27
N LYS A 25 1.27 8.49 -1.06
CA LYS A 25 2.24 7.69 -1.83
C LYS A 25 1.96 6.19 -1.72
N ILE A 26 1.59 5.71 -0.53
CA ILE A 26 1.23 4.30 -0.31
C ILE A 26 -0.03 3.94 -1.11
N VAL A 27 -1.07 4.78 -1.07
CA VAL A 27 -2.31 4.57 -1.83
C VAL A 27 -2.03 4.60 -3.34
N ASP A 28 -1.16 5.48 -3.80
CA ASP A 28 -0.74 5.54 -5.21
C ASP A 28 0.03 4.28 -5.62
N GLU A 29 0.88 3.73 -4.74
CA GLU A 29 1.60 2.47 -4.96
C GLU A 29 0.63 1.27 -5.01
N LEU A 30 -0.42 1.26 -4.17
CA LEU A 30 -1.48 0.26 -4.22
C LEU A 30 -2.26 0.33 -5.53
N HIS A 31 -2.64 1.53 -5.98
CA HIS A 31 -3.27 1.73 -7.29
C HIS A 31 -2.38 1.23 -8.43
N THR A 32 -1.10 1.60 -8.40
CA THR A 32 -0.13 1.19 -9.43
C THR A 32 0.01 -0.32 -9.51
N LEU A 33 0.12 -1.02 -8.37
CA LEU A 33 0.22 -2.49 -8.34
C LEU A 33 -1.08 -3.20 -8.76
N ARG A 34 -2.22 -2.54 -8.58
CA ARG A 34 -3.55 -3.07 -8.96
C ARG A 34 -3.82 -2.90 -10.46
N ASP A 35 -3.29 -1.84 -11.06
CA ASP A 35 -3.46 -1.52 -12.49
C ASP A 35 -2.22 -1.91 -13.34
N ASP A 36 -1.24 -2.60 -12.76
CA ASP A 36 -0.01 -3.05 -13.46
C ASP A 36 -0.39 -4.09 -14.53
N GLU A 37 0.22 -4.01 -15.71
CA GLU A 37 0.00 -4.97 -16.81
C GLU A 37 0.33 -6.42 -16.38
N LEU A 38 1.32 -6.61 -15.50
CA LEU A 38 1.66 -7.91 -14.93
C LEU A 38 0.60 -8.44 -13.94
N SER A 39 -0.34 -7.59 -13.55
CA SER A 39 -1.45 -7.89 -12.65
C SER A 39 -2.80 -8.02 -13.34
N GLU A 40 -2.85 -7.90 -14.68
CA GLU A 40 -4.07 -8.04 -15.47
C GLU A 40 -4.76 -9.38 -15.15
N GLY A 41 -6.04 -9.34 -14.76
CA GLY A 41 -6.80 -10.53 -14.37
C GLY A 41 -6.53 -11.06 -12.95
N LEU A 42 -5.45 -10.65 -12.27
CA LEU A 42 -5.14 -11.13 -10.91
C LEU A 42 -6.04 -10.51 -9.85
N PHE A 43 -6.39 -9.23 -10.04
CA PHE A 43 -7.18 -8.47 -9.07
C PHE A 43 -8.58 -8.10 -9.57
N ASP A 44 -8.95 -8.48 -10.80
CA ASP A 44 -10.22 -8.10 -11.46
C ASP A 44 -11.49 -8.49 -10.68
N GLN A 45 -11.42 -9.52 -9.83
CA GLN A 45 -12.54 -9.96 -8.98
C GLN A 45 -12.40 -9.49 -7.52
N SER A 46 -11.46 -8.59 -7.25
CA SER A 46 -11.16 -8.13 -5.89
C SER A 46 -11.88 -6.82 -5.56
N ASP A 47 -13.22 -6.84 -5.58
CA ASP A 47 -14.07 -5.71 -5.16
C ASP A 47 -13.68 -5.16 -3.79
N ASN A 48 -13.17 -6.04 -2.91
CA ASN A 48 -12.73 -5.66 -1.57
C ASN A 48 -11.41 -4.90 -1.58
N LEU A 49 -10.48 -5.20 -2.51
CA LEU A 49 -9.25 -4.43 -2.67
C LEU A 49 -9.56 -3.03 -3.20
N ASP A 50 -10.44 -2.91 -4.18
CA ASP A 50 -10.85 -1.61 -4.72
C ASP A 50 -11.52 -0.74 -3.67
N LYS A 51 -12.43 -1.33 -2.88
CA LYS A 51 -13.04 -0.64 -1.73
C LYS A 51 -12.00 -0.25 -0.69
N LEU A 52 -11.01 -1.10 -0.41
CA LEU A 52 -9.94 -0.79 0.54
C LEU A 52 -9.10 0.40 0.06
N ILE A 53 -8.66 0.39 -1.20
CA ILE A 53 -7.86 1.47 -1.79
C ILE A 53 -8.67 2.78 -1.79
N PHE A 54 -9.93 2.72 -2.21
CA PHE A 54 -10.83 3.87 -2.19
C PHE A 54 -11.03 4.44 -0.77
N ASN A 55 -11.32 3.58 0.21
CA ASN A 55 -11.52 4.00 1.60
C ASN A 55 -10.23 4.56 2.21
N ALA A 56 -9.07 3.98 1.89
CA ALA A 56 -7.77 4.49 2.30
C ALA A 56 -7.53 5.89 1.72
N CYS A 57 -7.83 6.09 0.44
CA CYS A 57 -7.74 7.38 -0.24
C CYS A 57 -8.64 8.44 0.43
N ALA A 58 -9.90 8.10 0.70
CA ALA A 58 -10.85 8.98 1.38
C ALA A 58 -10.44 9.30 2.83
N SER A 59 -9.74 8.38 3.50
CA SER A 59 -9.37 8.49 4.90
C SER A 59 -7.96 9.04 5.15
N VAL A 60 -7.22 9.41 4.10
CA VAL A 60 -5.84 9.94 4.17
C VAL A 60 -5.66 11.00 5.27
N THR A 61 -6.59 11.96 5.37
CA THR A 61 -6.51 13.03 6.38
C THR A 61 -6.71 12.47 7.79
N ALA A 62 -7.73 11.63 7.99
CA ALA A 62 -8.03 11.04 9.29
C ALA A 62 -6.88 10.14 9.78
N LEU A 63 -6.33 9.31 8.89
CA LEU A 63 -5.19 8.45 9.18
C LEU A 63 -3.92 9.26 9.52
N ALA A 64 -3.73 10.44 8.93
CA ALA A 64 -2.58 11.29 9.23
C ALA A 64 -2.69 12.04 10.57
N GLU A 65 -3.88 12.12 11.14
CA GLU A 65 -4.18 12.83 12.39
C GLU A 65 -4.17 11.93 13.63
N THR A 66 -4.06 10.61 13.44
CA THR A 66 -4.01 9.65 14.54
C THR A 66 -2.72 9.80 15.36
N ASP A 67 -2.73 9.26 16.57
CA ASP A 67 -1.52 9.14 17.38
C ASP A 67 -0.47 8.25 16.70
N ASP A 68 0.75 8.32 17.24
CA ASP A 68 1.93 7.66 16.68
C ASP A 68 1.83 6.14 16.69
N ALA A 69 1.20 5.56 17.70
CA ALA A 69 1.03 4.12 17.81
C ALA A 69 0.07 3.63 16.73
N TYR A 70 -1.07 4.28 16.59
CA TYR A 70 -2.05 3.95 15.56
C TYR A 70 -1.50 4.21 14.14
N PHE A 71 -0.81 5.33 13.94
CA PHE A 71 -0.16 5.62 12.66
C PHE A 71 0.89 4.56 12.31
N GLY A 72 1.64 4.07 13.30
CA GLY A 72 2.60 2.98 13.12
C GLY A 72 1.96 1.67 12.66
N LEU A 73 0.83 1.30 13.27
CA LEU A 73 0.06 0.12 12.85
C LEU A 73 -0.47 0.27 11.42
N VAL A 74 -1.00 1.45 11.08
CA VAL A 74 -1.46 1.74 9.72
C VAL A 74 -0.33 1.56 8.70
N LEU A 75 0.88 2.03 9.01
CA LEU A 75 2.05 1.84 8.14
C LEU A 75 2.47 0.37 8.02
N GLU A 76 2.36 -0.41 9.09
CA GLU A 76 2.65 -1.85 9.09
C GLU A 76 1.68 -2.65 8.22
N GLU A 77 0.37 -2.39 8.37
CA GLU A 77 -0.67 -3.04 7.58
C GLU A 77 -0.52 -2.71 6.09
N PHE A 78 -0.32 -1.44 5.75
CA PHE A 78 -0.06 -1.05 4.36
C PHE A 78 1.23 -1.65 3.80
N SER A 79 2.30 -1.72 4.60
CA SER A 79 3.54 -2.37 4.17
C SER A 79 3.33 -3.86 3.88
N SER A 80 2.52 -4.53 4.69
CA SER A 80 2.22 -5.95 4.55
C SER A 80 1.36 -6.21 3.31
N LEU A 81 0.37 -5.34 3.05
CA LEU A 81 -0.47 -5.39 1.86
C LEU A 81 0.35 -5.19 0.58
N LEU A 82 1.16 -4.13 0.50
CA LEU A 82 2.04 -3.85 -0.65
C LEU A 82 2.96 -5.03 -0.95
N LYS A 83 3.58 -5.61 0.09
CA LYS A 83 4.44 -6.79 -0.05
C LYS A 83 3.65 -7.98 -0.60
N THR A 84 2.47 -8.24 -0.06
CA THR A 84 1.62 -9.37 -0.46
C THR A 84 1.19 -9.23 -1.92
N MET A 85 0.73 -8.05 -2.32
CA MET A 85 0.38 -7.76 -3.72
C MET A 85 1.57 -7.94 -4.64
N SER A 86 2.73 -7.38 -4.29
CA SER A 86 3.96 -7.52 -5.08
C SER A 86 4.40 -8.98 -5.22
N ASP A 87 4.26 -9.78 -4.17
CA ASP A 87 4.60 -11.20 -4.18
C ASP A 87 3.62 -12.01 -5.04
N VAL A 88 2.33 -11.66 -5.06
CA VAL A 88 1.32 -12.28 -5.94
C VAL A 88 1.65 -11.99 -7.40
N VAL A 89 1.89 -10.72 -7.74
CA VAL A 89 2.25 -10.30 -9.11
C VAL A 89 3.51 -11.03 -9.57
N ARG A 90 4.57 -11.07 -8.73
CA ARG A 90 5.83 -11.74 -9.07
C ARG A 90 5.66 -13.24 -9.29
N ARG A 91 4.86 -13.92 -8.46
CA ARG A 91 4.60 -15.36 -8.62
C ARG A 91 3.82 -15.64 -9.89
N SER A 92 2.83 -14.80 -10.22
CA SER A 92 2.08 -14.91 -11.46
C SER A 92 3.01 -14.76 -12.68
N ALA A 93 3.83 -13.71 -12.69
CA ALA A 93 4.77 -13.47 -13.78
C ALA A 93 5.76 -14.63 -13.99
N ALA A 94 6.25 -15.23 -12.90
CA ALA A 94 7.14 -16.40 -12.98
C ALA A 94 6.44 -17.62 -13.58
N LEU A 95 5.20 -17.91 -13.18
CA LEU A 95 4.40 -19.01 -13.74
C LEU A 95 4.13 -18.80 -15.24
N SER A 96 3.82 -17.58 -15.65
CA SER A 96 3.64 -17.25 -17.07
C SER A 96 4.93 -17.45 -17.86
N ALA A 97 6.10 -17.12 -17.30
CA ALA A 97 7.38 -17.30 -17.97
C ALA A 97 7.81 -18.78 -18.11
N GLU A 98 7.38 -19.66 -17.22
CA GLU A 98 7.66 -21.11 -17.29
C GLU A 98 6.80 -21.86 -18.33
N LEU A 99 5.68 -21.26 -18.76
CA LEU A 99 4.73 -21.84 -19.70
C LEU A 99 5.04 -21.49 -21.18
N HIS A 100 6.06 -20.66 -21.42
CA HIS A 100 6.51 -20.18 -22.74
C HIS A 100 7.95 -20.60 -23.02
#